data_AF-A0A8T3W639-F1
#
_entry.id   AF-A0A8T3W639-F1
#
_cell.length_a   1.000
_cell.length_b   1.000
_cell.length_c   1.000
_cell.angle_alpha   90.00
_cell.angle_beta   90.00
_cell.angle_gamma   90.00
#
_symmetry.space_group_name_H-M   'P 1'
#
loop_
_entity.id
_entity.type
_entity.pdbx_description
1 polymer ?
#
loop_
_entity_poly.entity_id
_entity_poly.type
_entity_poly.pdbx_seq_one_letter_code
_entity_poly.pdbx_strand_id
1 'polypeptide(L)' 'MLKLPQITAIELIKILKKIGFEIMRQEGSHVFFRNEYGRTTVFPKHPGGT' A
#
# COMPACT_ATOMS: atom_id res chain seq x y z
N MET A 1 -22.42 1.18 -14.44
CA MET A 1 -20.97 1.03 -14.23
C MET A 1 -20.72 -0.30 -13.54
N LEU A 2 -19.69 -1.04 -13.95
CA LEU A 2 -19.24 -2.23 -13.20
C LEU A 2 -18.60 -1.79 -11.88
N LYS A 3 -18.97 -2.45 -10.78
CA LYS A 3 -18.37 -2.21 -9.48
C LYS A 3 -16.98 -2.85 -9.47
N LEU A 4 -15.95 -2.03 -9.33
CA LEU A 4 -14.58 -2.53 -9.19
C LEU A 4 -14.41 -3.17 -7.80
N PRO A 5 -13.55 -4.19 -7.68
CA PRO A 5 -13.20 -4.75 -6.39
C PRO A 5 -12.55 -3.66 -5.53
N GLN A 6 -13.02 -3.54 -4.28
CA GLN A 6 -12.36 -2.72 -3.27
C GLN A 6 -11.36 -3.60 -2.54
N ILE A 7 -10.10 -3.15 -2.48
CA ILE A 7 -9.04 -3.79 -1.73
C ILE A 7 -8.78 -2.96 -0.47
N THR A 8 -8.59 -3.64 0.65
CA THR A 8 -8.23 -2.98 1.90
C THR A 8 -6.75 -2.56 1.88
N ALA A 9 -6.40 -1.58 2.69
CA ALA A 9 -4.99 -1.19 2.88
C ALA A 9 -4.11 -2.38 3.32
N ILE A 10 -4.65 -3.31 4.11
CA ILE A 10 -3.92 -4.50 4.58
C ILE A 10 -3.63 -5.47 3.42
N GLU A 11 -4.61 -5.69 2.54
CA GLU A 11 -4.43 -6.52 1.35
C GLU A 11 -3.40 -5.90 0.40
N LEU A 12 -3.48 -4.58 0.19
CA LEU A 12 -2.51 -3.87 -0.64
C LEU A 12 -1.07 -4.01 -0.09
N ILE A 13 -0.88 -3.89 1.23
CA ILE A 13 0.43 -4.12 1.88
C ILE A 13 0.95 -5.54 1.58
N LYS A 14 0.10 -6.56 1.71
CA LYS A 14 0.49 -7.96 1.45
C LYS A 14 0.88 -8.18 -0.01
N ILE A 15 0.10 -7.61 -0.94
CA ILE A 15 0.38 -7.71 -2.38
C ILE A 15 1.72 -7.03 -2.70
N LEU A 16 1.93 -5.80 -2.22
CA LEU A 16 3.16 -5.04 -2.44
C LEU A 16 4.39 -5.78 -1.91
N LYS A 17 4.32 -6.34 -0.70
CA LYS A 17 5.39 -7.18 -0.15
C LYS A 17 5.69 -8.41 -1.02
N LYS A 18 4.65 -9.08 -1.53
CA LYS A 18 4.81 -10.26 -2.40
C LYS A 18 5.50 -9.93 -3.73
N ILE A 19 5.34 -8.71 -4.24
CA ILE A 19 5.97 -8.25 -5.49
C ILE A 19 7.29 -7.49 -5.27
N GLY A 20 7.89 -7.59 -4.08
CA GLY A 20 9.23 -7.05 -3.80
C GLY A 20 9.27 -5.58 -3.37
N PHE A 21 8.15 -5.02 -2.92
CA PHE A 21 8.15 -3.71 -2.26
C PHE A 21 8.27 -3.85 -0.75
N GLU A 22 9.05 -2.97 -0.15
CA GLU A 22 9.24 -2.88 1.29
C GLU A 22 8.74 -1.54 1.82
N ILE A 23 8.28 -1.52 3.07
CA ILE A 23 7.88 -0.29 3.75
C ILE A 23 9.14 0.52 4.06
N MET A 24 9.21 1.73 3.54
CA MET A 24 10.28 2.67 3.84
C MET A 24 10.01 3.47 5.12
N ARG A 25 8.81 4.04 5.22
CA ARG A 25 8.36 4.84 6.37
C ARG A 25 6.85 5.01 6.36
N GLN A 26 6.31 5.49 7.48
CA GLN A 26 4.93 5.94 7.58
C GLN A 26 4.91 7.36 8.15
N GLU A 27 4.13 8.24 7.53
CA GLU A 27 3.91 9.60 8.01
C GLU A 27 2.40 9.84 8.15
N GLY A 28 1.94 9.98 9.39
CA GLY A 28 0.51 9.98 9.69
C GLY A 28 -0.18 8.73 9.15
N SER A 29 -1.21 8.91 8.31
CA SER A 29 -1.91 7.81 7.65
C SER A 29 -1.22 7.33 6.37
N HIS A 30 -0.17 7.98 5.86
CA HIS A 30 0.43 7.61 4.58
C HIS A 30 1.59 6.64 4.76
N VAL A 31 1.53 5.50 4.08
CA VAL A 31 2.58 4.48 4.09
C VAL A 31 3.37 4.56 2.80
N PHE A 32 4.69 4.71 2.92
CA PHE A 32 5.62 4.80 1.79
C PHE A 32 6.30 3.46 1.58
N PHE A 33 6.32 3.01 0.33
CA PHE A 33 6.97 1.78 -0.11
C PHE A 33 8.04 2.05 -1.16
N ARG A 34 9.05 1.18 -1.23
CA ARG A 34 10.07 1.17 -2.27
C ARG A 34 10.44 -0.27 -2.64
N ASN A 35 10.74 -0.53 -3.91
CA ASN A 35 11.32 -1.81 -4.34
C ASN A 35 12.83 -1.69 -4.62
N GLU A 36 13.48 -2.84 -4.84
CA GLU A 36 14.92 -2.94 -5.16
C GLU A 36 15.32 -2.11 -6.41
N TYR A 37 14.41 -1.96 -7.38
CA TYR A 37 14.58 -1.17 -8.59
C TYR A 37 14.37 0.34 -8.37
N GLY A 38 14.13 0.78 -7.13
CA GLY A 38 13.93 2.18 -6.78
C GLY A 38 12.53 2.75 -7.05
N ARG A 39 11.57 1.93 -7.50
CA ARG A 39 10.17 2.36 -7.66
C ARG A 39 9.53 2.59 -6.31
N THR A 40 8.74 3.65 -6.19
CA THR A 40 8.06 4.02 -4.96
C THR A 40 6.55 4.07 -5.13
N THR A 41 5.81 3.75 -4.07
CA THR A 41 4.37 3.96 -4.00
C THR A 41 3.96 4.46 -2.61
N VAL A 42 2.88 5.23 -2.53
CA VAL A 42 2.34 5.78 -1.29
C VAL A 42 0.83 5.63 -1.29
N PHE A 43 0.26 5.25 -0.15
CA PHE A 43 -1.19 5.16 0.02
C PHE A 43 -1.60 5.42 1.47
N PRO A 44 -2.84 5.88 1.71
CA PRO A 44 -3.37 6.04 3.04
C PRO A 44 -3.76 4.69 3.68
N LYS A 45 -3.49 4.55 4.97
CA LYS A 45 -3.87 3.44 5.84
C LYS A 45 -4.62 4.04 7.03
N HIS A 46 -5.95 4.17 6.90
CA HIS A 46 -6.78 4.69 7.98
C HIS A 46 -7.11 3.59 9.02
N PRO A 47 -7.10 3.90 10.34
CA PRO A 47 -7.41 2.93 11.40
C PRO A 47 -8.84 2.36 11.36
N GLY A 48 -9.77 3.01 10.65
CA GLY A 48 -11.18 2.61 10.54
C GLY A 48 -11.53 1.81 9.28
N GLY A 49 -10.55 1.44 8.46
CA GLY A 49 -10.76 0.82 7.16
C GLY A 49 -10.57 1.82 6.01
N THR A 50 -10.12 1.30 4.87
CA THR A 50 -10.16 1.94 3.55
C THR A 50 -10.78 0.93 2.61
#